data_AF-A0A1U7X6V2-F1
#
_entry.id   AF-A0A1U7X6V2-F1
#
_cell.length_a   1.000
_cell.length_b   1.000
_cell.length_c   1.000
_cell.angle_alpha   90.00
_cell.angle_beta   90.00
_cell.angle_gamma   90.00
#
_symmetry.space_group_name_H-M   'P 1'
#
loop_
_entity.id
_entity.type
_entity.pdbx_description
1 polymer ?
#
loop_
_entity_poly.entity_id
_entity_poly.type
_entity_poly.pdbx_seq_one_letter_code
_entity_poly.pdbx_strand_id
1 'polypeptide(L)'
;MGELTFFLGLQIQQSEEGTFICQTKYTKELIQKFGINNAKSIGTPMSPATNLDKDEQGTPVDETKYRGMIGPLLYLTASRPDIMYSICNCVRFQSAIPRSHI
;
A
#
# COMPACT_ATOMS: atom_id res chain seq x y z
N MET A 1 -19.52 -13.17 24.93
CA MET A 1 -18.41 -12.75 24.04
C MET A 1 -19.03 -12.00 22.89
N GLY A 2 -18.58 -10.77 22.61
CA GLY A 2 -19.15 -9.94 21.54
C GLY A 2 -18.72 -10.41 20.14
N GLU A 3 -19.42 -9.92 19.12
CA GLU A 3 -19.10 -10.20 17.71
C GLU A 3 -17.76 -9.53 17.31
N LEU A 4 -16.91 -10.26 16.60
CA LEU A 4 -15.62 -9.75 16.13
C LEU A 4 -15.84 -8.89 14.88
N THR A 5 -15.94 -7.58 15.08
CA THR A 5 -16.21 -6.60 14.01
C THR A 5 -14.93 -5.97 13.43
N PHE A 6 -13.84 -5.94 14.20
CA PHE A 6 -12.54 -5.42 13.76
C PHE A 6 -11.39 -6.25 14.33
N PHE A 7 -10.43 -6.60 13.47
CA PHE A 7 -9.21 -7.28 13.86
C PHE A 7 -8.04 -6.88 12.96
N LEU A 8 -6.95 -6.39 13.54
CA LEU A 8 -5.72 -6.03 12.81
C LEU A 8 -5.91 -5.02 11.66
N GLY A 9 -6.97 -4.20 11.69
CA GLY A 9 -7.30 -3.27 10.59
C GLY A 9 -8.19 -3.89 9.50
N LEU A 10 -8.56 -5.16 9.64
CA LEU A 10 -9.64 -5.81 8.90
C LEU A 10 -10.96 -5.54 9.61
N GLN A 11 -11.93 -5.04 8.86
CA GLN A 11 -13.32 -4.99 9.26
C GLN A 11 -13.98 -6.29 8.83
N ILE A 12 -14.66 -6.93 9.76
CA ILE A 12 -15.28 -8.24 9.58
C ILE A 12 -16.78 -8.05 9.77
N GLN A 13 -17.57 -8.51 8.79
CA GLN A 13 -19.03 -8.54 8.87
C GLN A 13 -19.46 -10.00 8.70
N GLN A 14 -20.10 -10.55 9.73
CA GLN A 14 -20.61 -11.91 9.71
C GLN A 14 -22.12 -11.85 9.44
N SER A 15 -22.57 -12.59 8.44
CA SER A 15 -23.98 -12.71 8.04
C SER A 15 -24.32 -14.19 7.82
N GLU A 16 -25.60 -14.54 7.70
CA GLU A 16 -26.02 -15.91 7.35
C GLU A 16 -25.43 -16.39 6.01
N GLU A 17 -25.15 -15.47 5.10
CA GLU A 17 -24.55 -15.77 3.79
C GLU A 17 -23.02 -16.00 3.85
N GLY A 18 -22.37 -15.70 4.99
CA GLY A 18 -20.94 -15.89 5.19
C GLY A 18 -20.24 -14.73 5.89
N THR A 19 -18.91 -14.71 5.79
CA THR A 19 -18.07 -13.66 6.40
C THR A 19 -17.49 -12.76 5.32
N PHE A 20 -17.82 -11.47 5.39
CA PHE A 20 -17.24 -10.44 4.56
C PHE A 20 -16.08 -9.73 5.29
N ILE A 21 -14.98 -9.50 4.58
CA ILE A 21 -13.78 -8.87 5.13
C ILE A 21 -13.39 -7.68 4.24
N CYS A 22 -13.21 -6.50 4.84
CA CYS A 22 -12.73 -5.32 4.12
C CYS A 22 -11.72 -4.50 4.94
N GLN A 23 -10.88 -3.71 4.27
CA GLN A 23 -9.86 -2.86 4.93
C GLN A 23 -10.13 -1.36 4.72
N THR A 24 -11.35 -0.96 4.37
CA THR A 24 -11.66 0.43 3.97
C THR A 24 -11.25 1.48 5.00
N LYS A 25 -11.44 1.20 6.30
CA LYS A 25 -11.00 2.09 7.38
C LYS A 25 -9.47 2.23 7.41
N TYR A 26 -8.76 1.10 7.38
CA TYR A 26 -7.30 1.07 7.35
C TYR A 26 -6.73 1.81 6.14
N THR A 27 -7.32 1.64 4.95
CA THR A 27 -6.90 2.36 3.74
C THR A 27 -7.05 3.88 3.91
N LYS A 28 -8.15 4.36 4.49
CA LYS A 28 -8.36 5.79 4.74
C LYS A 28 -7.35 6.36 5.72
N GLU A 29 -7.10 5.66 6.83
CA GLU A 29 -6.09 6.05 7.81
C GLU A 29 -4.68 6.07 7.21
N LEU A 30 -4.38 5.11 6.33
CA LEU A 30 -3.11 5.04 5.62
C LEU A 30 -2.91 6.24 4.67
N ILE A 31 -3.92 6.56 3.87
CA ILE A 31 -3.91 7.72 2.96
C ILE A 31 -3.71 9.02 3.77
N GLN A 32 -4.40 9.14 4.90
CA GLN A 32 -4.26 10.29 5.78
C GLN A 32 -2.86 10.38 6.41
N LYS A 33 -2.31 9.26 6.89
CA LYS A 33 -0.99 9.18 7.52
C LYS A 33 0.13 9.67 6.61
N PHE A 34 0.02 9.40 5.31
CA PHE A 34 1.02 9.81 4.31
C PHE A 34 0.65 11.10 3.55
N GLY A 35 -0.46 11.75 3.92
CA GLY A 35 -0.86 13.04 3.32
C GLY A 35 -1.30 12.93 1.86
N ILE A 36 -1.69 11.75 1.38
CA ILE A 36 -2.06 11.49 -0.03
C ILE A 36 -3.56 11.60 -0.29
N ASN A 37 -4.31 12.28 0.59
CA ASN A 37 -5.77 12.45 0.46
C ASN A 37 -6.21 13.14 -0.83
N ASN A 38 -5.35 13.99 -1.40
CA ASN A 38 -5.63 14.74 -2.62
C ASN A 38 -5.00 14.11 -3.88
N ALA A 39 -4.46 12.89 -3.75
CA ALA A 39 -3.87 12.19 -4.88
C ALA A 39 -4.95 11.79 -5.90
N LYS A 40 -4.61 11.88 -7.20
CA LYS A 40 -5.50 11.47 -8.27
C LYS A 40 -5.77 9.97 -8.17
N SER A 41 -7.04 9.59 -8.20
CA SER A 41 -7.42 8.18 -8.30
C SER A 41 -7.00 7.65 -9.67
N ILE A 42 -6.17 6.62 -9.68
CA ILE A 42 -5.75 5.89 -10.88
C ILE A 42 -6.24 4.46 -10.73
N GLY A 43 -6.97 3.96 -11.73
CA GLY A 43 -7.51 2.59 -11.72
C GLY A 43 -6.43 1.53 -11.91
N THR A 44 -5.33 1.88 -12.57
CA THR A 44 -4.17 1.01 -12.77
C THR A 44 -3.05 1.41 -11.81
N PRO A 45 -2.73 0.58 -10.80
CA PRO A 45 -1.77 0.95 -9.76
C PRO A 45 -0.34 1.10 -10.27
N MET A 46 0.04 0.38 -11.34
CA MET A 46 1.29 0.59 -12.08
C MET A 46 1.16 -0.03 -13.47
N SER A 47 1.72 0.62 -14.50
CA SER A 47 1.83 0.00 -15.82
C SER A 47 2.97 -1.03 -15.79
N PRO A 48 2.81 -2.23 -16.39
CA PRO A 48 3.90 -3.22 -16.47
C PRO A 48 5.10 -2.73 -17.30
N ALA A 49 4.93 -1.68 -18.11
CA ALA A 49 6.02 -1.03 -18.84
C ALA A 49 6.82 -0.03 -17.97
N THR A 50 6.33 0.29 -16.76
CA THR A 50 7.04 1.19 -15.83
C THR A 50 8.17 0.42 -15.15
N ASN A 51 9.39 0.58 -15.67
CA ASN A 51 10.59 0.10 -15.00
C ASN A 51 11.03 1.12 -13.95
N LEU A 52 11.22 0.65 -12.72
CA LEU A 52 11.94 1.38 -11.69
C LEU A 52 13.43 1.11 -11.92
N ASP A 53 14.22 2.14 -12.24
CA ASP A 53 15.66 2.01 -12.48
C ASP A 53 16.46 2.63 -11.33
N LYS A 54 17.71 2.19 -11.17
CA LYS A 54 18.62 2.74 -10.17
C LYS A 54 19.30 3.98 -10.75
N ASP A 55 18.70 5.15 -10.53
CA ASP A 55 19.32 6.42 -10.86
C ASP A 55 20.53 6.74 -9.95
N GLU A 56 21.75 6.52 -10.42
CA GLU A 56 22.98 6.73 -9.63
C GLU A 56 23.25 8.21 -9.29
N GLN A 57 22.50 9.16 -9.87
CA GLN A 57 22.63 10.60 -9.64
C GLN A 57 21.49 11.20 -8.79
N GLY A 58 20.53 10.40 -8.35
CA GLY A 58 19.36 10.85 -7.63
C GLY A 58 19.64 11.23 -6.17
N THR A 59 18.94 12.24 -5.66
CA THR A 59 19.00 12.61 -4.24
C THR A 59 18.54 11.43 -3.37
N PRO A 60 19.30 11.02 -2.35
CA PRO A 60 18.93 9.89 -1.50
C PRO A 60 17.59 10.15 -0.82
N VAL A 61 16.64 9.24 -1.02
CA VAL A 61 15.38 9.22 -0.25
C VAL A 61 15.69 8.67 1.12
N ASP A 62 15.10 9.26 2.16
CA ASP A 62 15.14 8.72 3.51
C ASP A 62 14.56 7.29 3.51
N GLU A 63 15.46 6.30 3.59
CA GLU A 63 15.13 4.88 3.57
C GLU A 63 14.11 4.53 4.66
N THR A 64 14.15 5.21 5.80
CA THR A 64 13.23 5.01 6.92
C THR A 64 11.81 5.37 6.53
N LYS A 65 11.64 6.50 5.82
CA LYS A 65 10.31 6.94 5.34
C LYS A 65 9.76 6.00 4.29
N TYR A 66 10.60 5.55 3.36
CA TYR A 66 10.19 4.62 2.32
C TYR A 66 9.79 3.25 2.91
N ARG A 67 10.63 2.68 3.78
CA ARG A 67 10.30 1.45 4.52
C ARG A 67 9.02 1.59 5.33
N GLY A 68 8.81 2.77 5.93
CA GLY A 68 7.59 3.12 6.64
C GLY A 68 6.33 3.12 5.77
N MET A 69 6.43 3.41 4.47
CA MET A 69 5.32 3.35 3.51
C MET A 69 5.08 1.93 2.97
N ILE A 70 6.15 1.20 2.67
CA ILE A 70 6.07 -0.14 2.06
C ILE A 70 5.37 -1.15 2.96
N GLY A 71 5.67 -1.18 4.26
CA GLY A 71 5.07 -2.14 5.19
C GLY A 71 3.52 -2.06 5.21
N PRO A 72 2.93 -0.88 5.46
CA PRO A 72 1.49 -0.70 5.43
C PRO A 72 0.83 -1.00 4.08
N LEU A 73 1.48 -0.68 2.96
CA LEU A 73 1.00 -0.99 1.61
C LEU A 73 1.04 -2.50 1.32
N LEU A 74 2.07 -3.20 1.79
CA LEU A 74 2.14 -4.66 1.69
C LEU A 74 0.99 -5.31 2.45
N TYR A 75 0.63 -4.80 3.63
CA TYR A 75 -0.53 -5.28 4.38
C TYR A 75 -1.86 -5.09 3.63
N LEU A 76 -1.99 -4.02 2.84
CA LEU A 76 -3.19 -3.73 2.05
C LEU A 76 -3.41 -4.74 0.91
N THR A 77 -2.35 -5.42 0.44
CA THR A 77 -2.44 -6.45 -0.61
C THR A 77 -3.34 -7.63 -0.22
N ALA A 78 -3.56 -7.84 1.08
CA ALA A 78 -4.44 -8.89 1.60
C ALA A 78 -5.91 -8.73 1.17
N SER A 79 -6.40 -7.49 1.01
CA SER A 79 -7.76 -7.21 0.52
C SER A 79 -7.79 -6.62 -0.90
N ARG A 80 -6.66 -6.11 -1.39
CA ARG A 80 -6.51 -5.49 -2.71
C ARG A 80 -5.39 -6.17 -3.50
N PRO A 81 -5.61 -7.37 -4.06
CA PRO A 81 -4.56 -8.09 -4.81
C PRO A 81 -4.15 -7.36 -6.09
N ASP A 82 -4.99 -6.45 -6.60
CA ASP A 82 -4.73 -5.64 -7.79
C ASP A 82 -3.49 -4.74 -7.66
N ILE A 83 -3.13 -4.29 -6.44
CA ILE A 83 -1.93 -3.47 -6.22
C ILE A 83 -0.67 -4.30 -5.95
N MET A 84 -0.78 -5.62 -5.82
CA MET A 84 0.32 -6.51 -5.40
C MET A 84 1.56 -6.34 -6.29
N TYR A 85 1.38 -6.30 -7.60
CA TYR A 85 2.48 -6.15 -8.55
C TYR A 85 3.27 -4.86 -8.31
N SER A 86 2.57 -3.74 -8.14
CA SER A 86 3.16 -2.42 -7.89
C SER A 86 3.96 -2.41 -6.59
N ILE A 87 3.41 -2.98 -5.51
CA ILE A 87 4.07 -3.02 -4.21
C ILE A 87 5.29 -3.95 -4.24
N CYS A 88 5.18 -5.13 -4.85
CA CYS A 88 6.30 -6.05 -5.02
C CYS A 88 7.45 -5.44 -5.83
N ASN A 89 7.14 -4.63 -6.84
CA ASN A 89 8.17 -3.91 -7.59
C ASN A 89 8.89 -2.90 -6.68
N CYS A 90 8.14 -2.09 -5.92
CA CYS A 90 8.70 -1.13 -4.95
C CYS A 90 9.56 -1.78 -3.85
N VAL A 91 9.13 -2.92 -3.29
CA VAL A 91 9.90 -3.66 -2.26
C VAL A 91 11.31 -4.01 -2.74
N ARG A 92 11.50 -4.32 -4.03
CA ARG A 92 12.83 -4.66 -4.58
C ARG A 92 13.84 -3.52 -4.47
N PHE A 93 13.38 -2.28 -4.38
CA PHE A 93 14.22 -1.08 -4.26
C PHE A 93 14.35 -0.58 -2.82
N GLN A 94 13.79 -1.30 -1.83
CA GLN A 94 13.82 -0.91 -0.40
C GLN A 94 15.23 -0.79 0.21
N SER A 95 16.25 -1.36 -0.43
CA SER A 95 17.66 -1.33 0.00
C SER A 95 18.56 -0.40 -0.83
N ALA A 96 18.02 0.25 -1.86
CA ALA A 96 18.74 1.19 -2.73
C ALA A 96 17.74 2.06 -3.50
N ILE A 97 17.38 3.22 -2.95
CA ILE A 97 16.34 4.11 -3.50
C ILE A 97 16.98 5.38 -4.08
N PRO A 98 16.98 5.53 -5.40
CA PRO A 98 17.17 6.83 -6.05
C PRO A 98 15.87 7.40 -6.60
N ARG A 99 15.79 8.74 -6.62
CA ARG A 99 14.53 9.49 -6.78
C ARG A 99 14.40 10.11 -8.18
N SER A 100 13.98 9.34 -9.18
CA SER A 100 13.61 9.90 -10.49
C SER A 100 12.10 10.15 -10.67
N HIS A 101 11.24 9.85 -9.68
CA HIS A 101 9.79 9.81 -9.90
C HIS A 101 8.94 10.40 -8.76
N ILE A 102 9.08 11.71 -8.52
CA ILE A 102 7.96 12.55 -8.05
C ILE A 102 7.59 13.57 -9.11
#